data_AF-A0A182T9E1-F1
#
_entry.id   AF-A0A182T9E1-F1
#
_cell.length_a   1.000
_cell.length_b   1.000
_cell.length_c   1.000
_cell.angle_alpha   90.00
_cell.angle_beta   90.00
_cell.angle_gamma   90.00
#
_symmetry.space_group_name_H-M   'P 1'
#
loop_
_entity.id
_entity.type
_entity.pdbx_description
1 polymer ?
#
loop_
_entity_poly.entity_id
_entity_poly.type
_entity_poly.pdbx_seq_one_letter_code
_entity_poly.pdbx_strand_id
1 'polypeptide(L)'
;MIHASPNVVDPHGSETYVRPDPSPTPQPSPETWWFKRETTDQHREQQEQLGYSTGCLEAIYTTTLLYLHETLDHIALVLLAYSILCVVLYRVLFHRAAGTAWYGRWLVRRSHLPPCNRALLVTAHPDDEVMFFGPTILELRRRQCRVFVLCLSEGNHDRKGSIRRQELWDACESLGVRAEDITLVNATHLQDDPTAEWKTVTIANQLLRQLESLDAELLITFDKEGVSVSVDTCMWCEDRFETNHNHNLIYFADCKVLTLETVNLCRKYLSIFDLPVTLLLSTNWVILSWRARRAVQNAMRLHNSQMVWFRKLYIIFSRYMVINSLREINKSDVEFEILDT
;
A
#
# COMPACT_ATOMS: atom_id res chain seq x y z
N MET A 1 31.85 -16.61 -89.49
CA MET A 1 31.89 -16.84 -90.94
C MET A 1 31.90 -15.50 -91.64
N ILE A 2 32.96 -15.22 -92.40
CA ILE A 2 33.09 -14.25 -93.53
C ILE A 2 33.01 -12.76 -93.10
N HIS A 3 34.15 -12.04 -93.00
CA HIS A 3 34.80 -11.21 -94.06
C HIS A 3 33.90 -10.04 -94.55
N ALA A 4 34.34 -8.81 -94.83
CA ALA A 4 35.65 -8.20 -94.99
C ALA A 4 35.54 -6.67 -94.82
N SER A 5 36.70 -6.02 -94.86
CA SER A 5 37.00 -4.62 -94.56
C SER A 5 36.90 -3.72 -95.83
N PRO A 6 37.58 -2.55 -95.92
CA PRO A 6 37.06 -1.18 -95.93
C PRO A 6 37.25 -0.48 -97.30
N ASN A 7 36.97 0.83 -97.43
CA ASN A 7 37.71 1.77 -98.33
C ASN A 7 37.21 3.24 -98.18
N VAL A 8 38.07 4.22 -97.82
CA VAL A 8 38.80 5.22 -98.68
C VAL A 8 37.91 6.45 -99.01
N VAL A 9 38.10 7.64 -98.40
CA VAL A 9 38.91 8.83 -98.83
C VAL A 9 38.47 9.33 -100.24
N ASP A 10 37.98 10.55 -100.51
CA ASP A 10 38.60 11.89 -100.39
C ASP A 10 37.57 13.02 -100.82
N PRO A 11 37.90 14.32 -101.06
CA PRO A 11 37.12 15.47 -100.62
C PRO A 11 36.62 16.39 -101.77
N HIS A 12 36.02 17.53 -101.39
CA HIS A 12 35.65 18.71 -102.21
C HIS A 12 34.50 18.58 -103.22
N GLY A 13 33.46 19.40 -103.01
CA GLY A 13 32.42 19.66 -104.00
C GLY A 13 31.29 20.50 -103.41
N SER A 14 31.42 21.82 -103.52
CA SER A 14 30.46 22.84 -103.09
C SER A 14 29.22 22.91 -103.98
N GLU A 15 28.02 22.85 -103.40
CA GLU A 15 26.80 23.44 -103.97
C GLU A 15 25.96 24.11 -102.86
N THR A 16 25.46 25.30 -103.17
CA THR A 16 24.87 26.28 -102.26
C THR A 16 23.34 26.23 -102.22
N TYR A 17 22.80 26.48 -101.01
CA TYR A 17 21.46 27.01 -100.67
C TYR A 17 20.21 26.13 -100.92
N VAL A 18 19.51 25.74 -99.85
CA VAL A 18 18.34 26.45 -99.25
C VAL A 18 18.19 26.00 -97.78
N ARG A 19 18.19 26.94 -96.81
CA ARG A 19 17.87 26.66 -95.39
C ARG A 19 16.35 26.71 -95.18
N PRO A 20 15.73 25.71 -94.55
CA PRO A 20 14.39 25.86 -93.99
C PRO A 20 14.44 26.68 -92.70
N ASP A 21 13.49 27.59 -92.58
CA ASP A 21 13.22 28.45 -91.43
C ASP A 21 12.86 27.60 -90.19
N PRO A 22 13.53 27.72 -89.03
CA PRO A 22 13.07 27.07 -87.82
C PRO A 22 11.87 27.81 -87.26
N SER A 23 10.71 27.16 -87.38
CA SER A 23 9.44 27.45 -86.71
C SER A 23 9.62 27.93 -85.25
N PRO A 24 8.83 28.91 -84.79
CA PRO A 24 8.94 29.42 -83.43
C PRO A 24 8.53 28.33 -82.43
N THR A 25 9.46 27.95 -81.56
CA THR A 25 9.11 27.25 -80.31
C THR A 25 8.10 28.12 -79.55
N PRO A 26 6.94 27.58 -79.13
CA PRO A 26 5.97 28.37 -78.41
C PRO A 26 6.59 28.78 -77.07
N GLN A 27 6.78 30.08 -76.86
CA GLN A 27 7.10 30.59 -75.54
C GLN A 27 5.93 30.25 -74.61
N PRO A 28 6.19 29.73 -73.40
CA PRO A 28 5.12 29.47 -72.44
C PRO A 28 4.37 30.78 -72.20
N SER A 29 3.05 30.73 -72.31
CA SER A 29 2.22 31.91 -72.02
C SER A 29 2.52 32.38 -70.58
N PRO A 30 2.49 33.70 -70.30
CA PRO A 30 2.81 34.22 -68.97
C PRO A 30 2.07 33.47 -67.86
N GLU A 31 0.80 33.14 -68.10
CA GLU A 31 -0.05 32.39 -67.17
C GLU A 31 0.50 31.00 -66.79
N THR A 32 1.04 30.23 -67.75
CA THR A 32 1.63 28.90 -67.45
C THR A 32 2.91 28.99 -66.63
N TRP A 33 3.67 30.07 -66.77
CA TRP A 33 4.86 30.32 -65.95
C TRP A 33 4.49 30.74 -64.53
N TRP A 34 3.48 31.61 -64.38
CA TRP A 34 2.95 32.01 -63.07
C TRP A 34 2.39 30.82 -62.28
N PHE A 35 1.54 30.00 -62.89
CA PHE A 35 0.97 28.81 -62.23
C PHE A 35 2.03 27.81 -61.77
N LYS A 36 3.09 27.60 -62.56
CA LYS A 36 4.19 26.69 -62.18
C LYS A 36 5.04 27.26 -61.05
N ARG A 37 5.19 28.57 -60.99
CA ARG A 37 5.90 29.26 -59.90
C ARG A 37 5.10 29.19 -58.60
N GLU A 38 3.81 29.49 -58.66
CA GLU A 38 2.89 29.46 -57.52
C GLU A 38 2.78 28.06 -56.90
N THR A 39 2.70 27.02 -57.73
CA THR A 39 2.71 25.62 -57.26
C THR A 39 4.05 25.20 -56.65
N THR A 40 5.17 25.68 -57.19
CA THR A 40 6.50 25.40 -56.62
C THR A 40 6.70 26.12 -55.29
N ASP A 41 6.25 27.36 -55.19
CA ASP A 41 6.31 28.17 -53.97
C ASP A 41 5.39 27.58 -52.89
N GLN A 42 4.17 27.14 -53.24
CA GLN A 42 3.28 26.43 -52.31
C GLN A 42 3.90 25.12 -51.81
N HIS A 43 4.51 24.31 -52.68
CA HIS A 43 5.19 23.08 -52.25
C HIS A 43 6.37 23.35 -51.33
N ARG A 44 7.12 24.44 -51.57
CA ARG A 44 8.25 24.84 -50.74
C ARG A 44 7.80 25.36 -49.37
N GLU A 45 6.77 26.19 -49.32
CA GLU A 45 6.17 26.66 -48.06
C GLU A 45 5.61 25.47 -47.25
N GLN A 46 4.99 24.50 -47.90
CA GLN A 46 4.47 23.30 -47.25
C GLN A 46 5.60 22.41 -46.70
N GLN A 47 6.72 22.27 -47.42
CA GLN A 47 7.91 21.56 -46.95
C GLN A 47 8.63 22.30 -45.81
N GLU A 48 8.73 23.63 -45.85
CA GLU A 48 9.31 24.45 -44.79
C GLU A 48 8.45 24.42 -43.52
N GLN A 49 7.12 24.47 -43.65
CA GLN A 49 6.19 24.29 -42.53
C GLN A 49 6.26 22.87 -41.93
N LEU A 50 6.36 21.84 -42.76
CA LEU A 50 6.50 20.45 -42.30
C LEU A 50 7.87 20.22 -41.61
N GLY A 51 8.94 20.81 -42.14
CA GLY A 51 10.29 20.80 -41.54
C GLY A 51 10.36 21.55 -40.22
N TYR A 52 9.66 22.70 -40.12
CA TYR A 52 9.56 23.47 -38.88
C TYR A 52 8.72 22.73 -37.82
N SER A 53 7.61 22.10 -38.23
CA SER A 53 6.76 21.31 -37.34
C SER A 53 7.49 20.06 -36.82
N THR A 54 8.20 19.34 -37.70
CA THR A 54 9.02 18.18 -37.31
C THR A 54 10.21 18.57 -36.44
N GLY A 55 10.90 19.68 -36.72
CA GLY A 55 11.97 20.21 -35.87
C GLY A 55 11.48 20.69 -34.51
N CYS A 56 10.27 21.27 -34.43
CA CYS A 56 9.62 21.65 -33.18
C CYS A 56 9.25 20.41 -32.35
N LEU A 57 8.68 19.38 -32.98
CA LEU A 57 8.35 18.11 -32.32
C LEU A 57 9.60 17.39 -31.80
N GLU A 58 10.68 17.35 -32.58
CA GLU A 58 11.97 16.80 -32.14
C GLU A 58 12.58 17.61 -31.00
N ALA A 59 12.51 18.94 -31.05
CA ALA A 59 12.97 19.80 -29.96
C ALA A 59 12.16 19.59 -28.68
N ILE A 60 10.83 19.48 -28.78
CA ILE A 60 9.95 19.18 -27.65
C ILE A 60 10.25 17.78 -27.10
N TYR A 61 10.43 16.78 -27.97
CA TYR A 61 10.71 15.40 -27.59
C TYR A 61 12.05 15.29 -26.84
N THR A 62 13.12 15.85 -27.40
CA THR A 62 14.45 15.85 -26.78
C THR A 62 14.48 16.62 -25.47
N THR A 63 13.83 17.79 -25.41
CA THR A 63 13.71 18.58 -24.17
C THR A 63 12.92 17.82 -23.11
N THR A 64 11.81 17.19 -23.49
CA THR A 64 10.98 16.38 -22.57
C THR A 64 11.76 15.18 -22.04
N LEU A 65 12.54 14.50 -22.89
CA LEU A 65 13.39 13.38 -22.46
C LEU A 65 14.48 13.83 -21.50
N LEU A 66 15.11 14.99 -21.73
CA LEU A 66 16.11 15.54 -20.82
C LEU A 66 15.50 15.84 -19.45
N TYR A 67 14.37 16.57 -19.40
CA TYR A 67 13.66 16.83 -18.15
C TYR A 67 13.19 15.55 -17.46
N LEU A 68 12.71 14.57 -18.23
CA LEU A 68 12.31 13.28 -17.68
C LEU A 68 13.50 12.54 -17.06
N HIS A 69 14.66 12.56 -17.71
CA HIS A 69 15.87 11.92 -17.18
C HIS A 69 16.34 12.59 -15.88
N GLU A 70 16.44 13.93 -15.87
CA GLU A 70 16.83 14.69 -14.67
C GLU A 70 15.84 14.47 -13.52
N THR A 71 14.53 14.49 -13.81
CA THR A 71 13.50 14.23 -12.78
C THR A 71 13.56 12.79 -12.25
N LEU A 72 13.82 11.79 -13.11
CA LEU A 72 14.02 10.41 -12.67
C LEU A 72 15.25 10.27 -11.77
N ASP A 73 16.35 10.95 -12.07
CA ASP A 73 17.54 10.95 -11.22
C ASP A 73 17.25 11.56 -9.85
N HIS A 74 16.53 12.69 -9.81
CA HIS A 74 16.11 13.30 -8.55
C HIS A 74 15.17 12.40 -7.75
N ILE A 75 14.19 11.76 -8.39
CA ILE A 75 13.28 10.80 -7.73
C ILE A 75 14.08 9.63 -7.17
N ALA A 76 15.02 9.07 -7.95
CA ALA A 76 15.87 7.96 -7.50
C ALA A 76 16.72 8.35 -6.29
N LEU A 77 17.32 9.55 -6.29
CA LEU A 77 18.07 10.07 -5.15
C LEU A 77 17.21 10.25 -3.90
N VAL A 78 15.99 10.78 -4.05
CA VAL A 78 15.04 10.94 -2.92
C VAL A 78 14.64 9.58 -2.36
N LEU A 79 14.30 8.61 -3.21
CA LEU A 79 13.95 7.24 -2.79
C LEU A 79 15.13 6.54 -2.10
N LEU A 80 16.35 6.73 -2.60
CA LEU A 80 17.56 6.20 -1.98
C LEU A 80 17.81 6.83 -0.61
N ALA A 81 17.74 8.17 -0.51
CA ALA A 81 17.90 8.89 0.76
C ALA A 81 16.83 8.45 1.77
N TYR A 82 15.58 8.31 1.34
CA TYR A 82 14.49 7.82 2.18
C TYR A 82 14.71 6.37 2.64
N SER A 83 15.19 5.50 1.75
CA SER A 83 15.51 4.12 2.09
C SER A 83 16.64 4.03 3.12
N ILE A 84 17.69 4.84 2.94
CA ILE A 84 18.79 4.96 3.91
C ILE A 84 18.26 5.45 5.26
N LEU A 85 17.41 6.49 5.27
CA LEU A 85 16.78 6.99 6.50
C LEU A 85 16.01 5.88 7.23
N CYS A 86 15.18 5.11 6.52
CA CYS A 86 14.42 4.01 7.12
C CYS A 86 15.33 2.94 7.72
N VAL A 87 16.39 2.55 7.01
CA VAL A 87 17.37 1.55 7.50
C VAL A 87 18.13 2.09 8.71
N VAL A 88 18.57 3.34 8.68
CA VAL A 88 19.26 3.99 9.81
C VAL A 88 18.35 4.07 11.02
N LEU A 89 17.11 4.54 10.88
CA LEU A 89 16.13 4.58 11.98
C LEU A 89 15.87 3.18 12.55
N TYR A 90 15.69 2.18 11.69
CA TYR A 90 15.50 0.79 12.13
C TYR A 90 16.73 0.28 12.90
N ARG A 91 17.94 0.56 12.40
CA ARG A 91 19.20 0.21 13.08
C ARG A 91 19.32 0.91 14.43
N VAL A 92 19.01 2.20 14.51
CA VAL A 92 19.02 2.98 15.76
C VAL A 92 18.06 2.40 16.78
N LEU A 93 16.82 2.06 16.37
CA LEU A 93 15.84 1.41 17.26
C LEU A 93 16.36 0.09 17.82
N PHE A 94 17.04 -0.73 17.01
CA PHE A 94 17.46 -2.08 17.39
C PHE A 94 18.95 -2.24 17.74
N HIS A 95 19.72 -1.15 17.77
CA HIS A 95 21.14 -1.19 18.09
C HIS A 95 21.31 -1.70 19.52
N ARG A 96 22.08 -2.78 19.68
CA ARG A 96 22.54 -3.23 21.00
C ARG A 96 23.71 -2.33 21.36
N ALA A 97 23.53 -1.39 22.27
CA ALA A 97 24.67 -0.70 22.87
C ALA A 97 25.52 -1.74 23.63
N ALA A 98 26.53 -2.28 22.93
CA ALA A 98 27.57 -3.08 23.53
C ALA A 98 28.52 -2.11 24.24
N GLY A 99 28.35 -1.98 25.55
CA GLY A 99 29.31 -1.28 26.41
C GLY A 99 29.13 0.23 26.49
N THR A 100 29.25 0.71 27.73
CA THR A 100 29.50 2.10 28.18
C THR A 100 28.38 3.15 28.09
N ALA A 101 27.96 3.55 29.30
CA ALA A 101 27.74 4.92 29.76
C ALA A 101 26.47 5.69 29.30
N TRP A 102 25.44 5.61 30.15
CA TRP A 102 24.72 6.71 30.84
C TRP A 102 24.27 8.03 30.14
N TYR A 103 24.58 8.32 28.88
CA TYR A 103 24.19 9.59 28.24
C TYR A 103 23.15 9.52 27.11
N GLY A 104 22.57 8.35 26.85
CA GLY A 104 21.56 8.19 25.80
C GLY A 104 20.33 7.45 26.31
N ARG A 105 19.47 8.12 27.07
CA ARG A 105 18.07 7.67 27.17
C ARG A 105 17.49 7.78 25.75
N TRP A 106 17.51 6.67 25.02
CA TRP A 106 17.19 6.54 23.59
C TRP A 106 16.07 7.48 23.15
N LEU A 107 16.37 8.35 22.17
CA LEU A 107 15.45 9.39 21.67
C LEU A 107 14.15 8.81 21.10
N VAL A 108 14.14 7.56 20.63
CA VAL A 108 12.96 6.91 20.05
C VAL A 108 12.74 5.53 20.66
N ARG A 109 11.54 5.27 21.16
CA ARG A 109 11.14 3.98 21.72
C ARG A 109 10.63 3.06 20.60
N ARG A 110 10.95 1.76 20.71
CA ARG A 110 10.46 0.71 19.79
C ARG A 110 8.95 0.55 19.83
N SER A 111 8.34 0.92 20.96
CA SER A 111 6.92 0.84 21.17
C SER A 111 6.45 1.98 22.08
N HIS A 112 5.30 2.52 21.74
CA HIS A 112 4.53 3.43 22.55
C HIS A 112 3.14 2.81 22.69
N LEU A 113 2.91 2.17 23.83
CA LEU A 113 1.62 1.59 24.20
C LEU A 113 1.39 2.00 25.65
N PRO A 114 0.14 2.20 26.07
CA PRO A 114 -0.17 2.43 27.48
C PRO A 114 0.32 1.26 28.34
N PRO A 115 0.72 1.52 29.60
CA PRO A 115 0.99 0.44 30.54
C PRO A 115 -0.31 -0.32 30.84
N CYS A 116 -0.25 -1.65 30.84
CA CYS A 116 -1.35 -2.52 31.24
C CYS A 116 -0.81 -3.90 31.65
N ASN A 117 -1.51 -4.56 32.57
CA ASN A 117 -1.20 -5.92 33.00
C ASN A 117 -2.02 -6.97 32.25
N ARG A 118 -3.22 -6.60 31.80
CA ARG A 118 -4.18 -7.48 31.12
C ARG A 118 -4.76 -6.77 29.92
N ALA A 119 -4.61 -7.37 28.74
CA ALA A 119 -5.11 -6.83 27.50
C ALA A 119 -6.02 -7.86 26.80
N LEU A 120 -7.16 -7.41 26.31
CA LEU A 120 -8.09 -8.19 25.49
C LEU A 120 -7.94 -7.75 24.03
N LEU A 121 -7.51 -8.67 23.17
CA LEU A 121 -7.51 -8.51 21.72
C LEU A 121 -8.79 -9.13 21.15
N VAL A 122 -9.53 -8.36 20.37
CA VAL A 122 -10.75 -8.80 19.69
C VAL A 122 -10.51 -8.87 18.19
N THR A 123 -10.94 -9.96 17.58
CA THR A 123 -10.80 -10.23 16.14
C THR A 123 -12.09 -10.86 15.61
N ALA A 124 -12.36 -10.70 14.31
CA ALA A 124 -13.53 -11.31 13.70
C ALA A 124 -13.30 -12.79 13.39
N HIS A 125 -12.17 -13.10 12.75
CA HIS A 125 -11.92 -14.43 12.19
C HIS A 125 -10.57 -15.00 12.65
N PRO A 126 -10.41 -16.33 12.62
CA PRO A 126 -9.11 -16.97 12.78
C PRO A 126 -8.17 -16.48 11.68
N ASP A 127 -6.94 -16.09 12.03
CA ASP A 127 -5.89 -15.46 11.23
C ASP A 127 -5.71 -13.96 11.43
N ASP A 128 -6.76 -13.22 11.78
CA ASP A 128 -6.72 -11.77 12.01
C ASP A 128 -5.71 -11.41 13.12
N GLU A 129 -5.62 -12.24 14.15
CA GLU A 129 -4.79 -12.03 15.33
C GLU A 129 -3.31 -11.96 14.98
N VAL A 130 -2.86 -12.80 14.05
CA VAL A 130 -1.46 -12.78 13.60
C VAL A 130 -1.30 -11.89 12.38
N MET A 131 -2.28 -11.87 11.47
CA MET A 131 -2.22 -11.11 10.22
C MET A 131 -2.05 -9.62 10.51
N PHE A 132 -2.74 -9.12 11.53
CA PHE A 132 -2.77 -7.70 11.85
C PHE A 132 -2.10 -7.38 13.19
N PHE A 133 -2.28 -8.20 14.23
CA PHE A 133 -1.89 -7.86 15.59
C PHE A 133 -0.65 -8.58 16.12
N GLY A 134 0.03 -9.39 15.30
CA GLY A 134 1.24 -10.10 15.70
C GLY A 134 2.31 -9.22 16.39
N PRO A 135 2.64 -8.01 15.87
CA PRO A 135 3.50 -7.06 16.57
C PRO A 135 3.00 -6.70 17.97
N THR A 136 1.73 -6.33 18.09
CA THR A 136 1.11 -5.91 19.35
C THR A 136 1.11 -7.04 20.38
N ILE A 137 0.74 -8.26 19.99
CA ILE A 137 0.76 -9.45 20.87
C ILE A 137 2.18 -9.65 21.44
N LEU A 138 3.20 -9.71 20.57
CA LEU A 138 4.57 -9.94 21.02
C LEU A 138 5.10 -8.84 21.94
N GLU A 139 4.72 -7.58 21.68
CA GLU A 139 5.16 -6.46 22.51
C GLU A 139 4.48 -6.44 23.89
N LEU A 140 3.18 -6.74 23.96
CA LEU A 140 2.47 -6.90 25.23
C LEU A 140 3.07 -8.03 26.06
N ARG A 141 3.35 -9.19 25.43
CA ARG A 141 4.03 -10.31 26.09
C ARG A 141 5.43 -9.95 26.57
N ARG A 142 6.19 -9.19 25.79
CA ARG A 142 7.52 -8.68 26.18
C ARG A 142 7.44 -7.75 27.40
N ARG A 143 6.33 -7.03 27.57
CA ARG A 143 6.03 -6.19 28.74
C ARG A 143 5.43 -6.97 29.92
N GLN A 144 5.37 -8.30 29.83
CA GLN A 144 4.76 -9.19 30.83
C GLN A 144 3.25 -8.97 31.03
N CYS A 145 2.58 -8.34 30.05
CA CYS A 145 1.13 -8.26 30.01
C CYS A 145 0.54 -9.63 29.64
N ARG A 146 -0.55 -10.02 30.30
CA ARG A 146 -1.38 -11.17 29.93
C ARG A 146 -2.29 -10.76 28.80
N VAL A 147 -2.21 -11.50 27.69
CA VAL A 147 -2.98 -11.21 26.47
C VAL A 147 -4.08 -12.25 26.38
N PHE A 148 -5.32 -11.79 26.30
CA PHE A 148 -6.50 -12.59 26.00
C PHE A 148 -6.89 -12.36 24.54
N VAL A 149 -7.30 -13.41 23.85
CA VAL A 149 -7.72 -13.32 22.44
C VAL A 149 -9.17 -13.78 22.35
N LEU A 150 -10.05 -12.87 21.93
CA LEU A 150 -11.44 -13.15 21.61
C LEU A 150 -11.62 -13.12 20.10
N CYS A 151 -11.93 -14.26 19.51
CA CYS A 151 -12.27 -14.38 18.10
C CYS A 151 -13.79 -14.60 17.98
N LEU A 152 -14.48 -13.72 17.25
CA LEU A 152 -15.94 -13.65 17.25
C LEU A 152 -16.63 -14.69 16.36
N SER A 153 -15.89 -15.31 15.43
CA SER A 153 -16.40 -16.33 14.53
C SER A 153 -15.38 -17.43 14.27
N GLU A 154 -15.83 -18.64 13.95
CA GLU A 154 -14.94 -19.76 13.59
C GLU A 154 -14.37 -19.65 12.17
N GLY A 155 -14.77 -18.62 11.41
CA GLY A 155 -14.36 -18.48 10.01
C GLY A 155 -14.88 -19.65 9.16
N ASN A 156 -16.11 -20.11 9.38
CA ASN A 156 -16.61 -21.37 8.83
C ASN A 156 -17.24 -21.23 7.43
N HIS A 157 -17.05 -20.10 6.73
CA HIS A 157 -17.60 -19.88 5.39
C HIS A 157 -17.28 -21.04 4.42
N ASP A 158 -16.02 -21.51 4.43
CA ASP A 158 -15.55 -22.60 3.55
C ASP A 158 -15.73 -23.99 4.17
N ARG A 159 -16.54 -24.14 5.22
CA ARG A 159 -16.73 -25.38 6.01
C ARG A 159 -15.44 -25.92 6.64
N LYS A 160 -14.51 -25.02 6.97
CA LYS A 160 -13.20 -25.32 7.56
C LYS A 160 -13.05 -24.84 9.01
N GLY A 161 -14.15 -24.48 9.67
CA GLY A 161 -14.13 -23.87 11.01
C GLY A 161 -13.39 -24.70 12.06
N SER A 162 -13.53 -26.04 12.05
CA SER A 162 -12.81 -26.92 12.97
C SER A 162 -11.28 -26.90 12.75
N ILE A 163 -10.84 -26.81 11.50
CA ILE A 163 -9.41 -26.69 11.16
C ILE A 163 -8.90 -25.30 11.55
N ARG A 164 -9.60 -24.24 11.14
CA ARG A 164 -9.25 -22.84 11.45
C ARG A 164 -9.23 -22.56 12.95
N ARG A 165 -10.10 -23.23 13.72
CA ARG A 165 -10.05 -23.25 15.17
C ARG A 165 -8.70 -23.78 15.67
N GLN A 166 -8.27 -24.95 15.22
CA GLN A 166 -6.98 -25.49 15.67
C GLN A 166 -5.82 -24.57 15.26
N GLU A 167 -5.86 -24.03 14.03
CA GLU A 167 -4.85 -23.11 13.52
C GLU A 167 -4.75 -21.82 14.37
N LEU A 168 -5.88 -21.27 14.83
CA LEU A 168 -5.93 -20.13 15.77
C LEU A 168 -5.21 -20.45 17.09
N TRP A 169 -5.49 -21.61 17.69
CA TRP A 169 -4.85 -22.02 18.94
C TRP A 169 -3.34 -22.18 18.74
N ASP A 170 -2.93 -22.94 17.72
CA ASP A 170 -1.52 -23.18 17.43
C ASP A 170 -0.76 -21.86 17.16
N ALA A 171 -1.38 -20.93 16.41
CA ALA A 171 -0.81 -19.63 16.09
C ALA A 171 -0.64 -18.75 17.34
N CYS A 172 -1.68 -18.60 18.15
CA CYS A 172 -1.64 -17.85 19.41
C CYS A 172 -0.62 -18.41 20.40
N GLU A 173 -0.58 -19.73 20.59
CA GLU A 173 0.38 -20.40 21.46
C GLU A 173 1.82 -20.19 20.98
N SER A 174 2.06 -20.22 19.67
CA SER A 174 3.37 -19.93 19.10
C SER A 174 3.87 -18.49 19.36
N LEU A 175 2.95 -17.54 19.58
CA LEU A 175 3.24 -16.17 20.02
C LEU A 175 3.30 -16.03 21.55
N GLY A 176 3.07 -17.12 22.29
CA GLY A 176 3.16 -17.19 23.74
C GLY A 176 1.89 -16.77 24.48
N VAL A 177 0.74 -16.73 23.80
CA VAL A 177 -0.60 -16.64 24.43
C VAL A 177 -0.95 -18.03 25.00
N ARG A 178 -1.59 -18.10 26.17
CA ARG A 178 -1.95 -19.40 26.76
C ARG A 178 -3.22 -19.92 26.11
N ALA A 179 -3.36 -21.23 25.92
CA ALA A 179 -4.59 -21.82 25.39
C ALA A 179 -5.86 -21.46 26.20
N GLU A 180 -5.72 -21.27 27.53
CA GLU A 180 -6.81 -20.85 28.43
C GLU A 180 -7.25 -19.38 28.24
N ASP A 181 -6.40 -18.57 27.61
CA ASP A 181 -6.64 -17.14 27.35
C ASP A 181 -7.24 -16.90 25.94
N ILE A 182 -7.56 -17.97 25.21
CA ILE A 182 -8.14 -17.93 23.86
C ILE A 182 -9.61 -18.32 23.94
N THR A 183 -10.48 -17.40 23.53
CA THR A 183 -11.93 -17.59 23.45
C THR A 183 -12.36 -17.49 21.99
N LEU A 184 -12.94 -18.57 21.47
CA LEU A 184 -13.58 -18.59 20.15
C LEU A 184 -15.10 -18.64 20.33
N VAL A 185 -15.78 -17.64 19.79
CA VAL A 185 -17.24 -17.56 19.83
C VAL A 185 -17.80 -18.38 18.67
N ASN A 186 -18.66 -19.35 19.01
CA ASN A 186 -19.44 -20.11 18.05
C ASN A 186 -20.93 -19.78 18.25
N ALA A 187 -21.32 -18.62 17.70
CA ALA A 187 -22.68 -18.14 17.77
C ALA A 187 -23.33 -18.15 16.38
N THR A 188 -24.56 -18.62 16.29
CA THR A 188 -25.30 -18.72 15.00
C THR A 188 -25.52 -17.37 14.32
N HIS A 189 -25.49 -16.27 15.06
CA HIS A 189 -25.68 -14.91 14.57
C HIS A 189 -24.36 -14.14 14.33
N LEU A 190 -23.21 -14.77 14.56
CA LEU A 190 -21.86 -14.23 14.26
C LEU A 190 -21.12 -15.15 13.27
N GLN A 191 -21.86 -15.76 12.35
CA GLN A 191 -21.25 -16.61 11.34
C GLN A 191 -20.49 -15.75 10.33
N ASP A 192 -19.35 -16.28 9.90
CA ASP A 192 -18.54 -15.76 8.81
C ASP A 192 -19.28 -15.99 7.48
N ASP A 193 -20.05 -14.97 7.07
CA ASP A 193 -20.76 -14.95 5.80
C ASP A 193 -20.72 -13.51 5.24
N PRO A 194 -20.31 -13.30 3.97
CA PRO A 194 -20.21 -11.97 3.36
C PRO A 194 -21.53 -11.19 3.32
N THR A 195 -22.66 -11.87 3.47
CA THR A 195 -24.01 -11.30 3.46
C THR A 195 -24.63 -11.19 4.85
N ALA A 196 -24.00 -11.77 5.88
CA ALA A 196 -24.50 -11.70 7.24
C ALA A 196 -24.10 -10.40 7.91
N GLU A 197 -25.09 -9.65 8.37
CA GLU A 197 -24.87 -8.48 9.20
C GLU A 197 -24.85 -8.89 10.69
N TRP A 198 -23.74 -8.64 11.36
CA TRP A 198 -23.64 -8.92 12.78
C TRP A 198 -24.29 -7.80 13.59
N LYS A 199 -25.23 -8.17 14.45
CA LYS A 199 -25.90 -7.20 15.32
C LYS A 199 -24.91 -6.64 16.34
N THR A 200 -24.58 -5.35 16.22
CA THR A 200 -23.66 -4.60 17.09
C THR A 200 -23.95 -4.83 18.57
N VAL A 201 -25.22 -4.76 18.97
CA VAL A 201 -25.67 -4.99 20.36
C VAL A 201 -25.26 -6.37 20.90
N THR A 202 -25.22 -7.40 20.06
CA THR A 202 -24.90 -8.75 20.51
C THR A 202 -23.40 -8.91 20.76
N ILE A 203 -22.59 -8.35 19.87
CA ILE A 203 -21.14 -8.29 20.05
C ILE A 203 -20.81 -7.43 21.26
N ALA A 204 -21.45 -6.27 21.41
CA ALA A 204 -21.27 -5.37 22.55
C ALA A 204 -21.49 -6.10 23.89
N ASN A 205 -22.59 -6.82 24.02
CA ASN A 205 -22.87 -7.62 25.23
C ASN A 205 -21.85 -8.74 25.45
N GLN A 206 -21.28 -9.31 24.39
CA GLN A 206 -20.25 -10.33 24.52
C GLN A 206 -18.93 -9.70 24.98
N LEU A 207 -18.54 -8.56 24.41
CA LEU A 207 -17.36 -7.80 24.80
C LEU A 207 -17.41 -7.36 26.25
N LEU A 208 -18.52 -6.75 26.68
CA LEU A 208 -18.72 -6.31 28.05
C LEU A 208 -18.52 -7.46 29.05
N ARG A 209 -19.16 -8.61 28.80
CA ARG A 209 -19.01 -9.81 29.64
C ARG A 209 -17.57 -10.32 29.71
N GLN A 210 -16.84 -10.29 28.59
CA GLN A 210 -15.43 -10.70 28.56
C GLN A 210 -14.53 -9.69 29.29
N LEU A 211 -14.73 -8.39 29.09
CA LEU A 211 -13.96 -7.34 29.76
C LEU A 211 -14.10 -7.41 31.28
N GLU A 212 -15.34 -7.56 31.78
CA GLU A 212 -15.63 -7.69 33.22
C GLU A 212 -15.05 -8.97 33.80
N SER A 213 -15.26 -10.12 33.14
CA SER A 213 -14.78 -11.41 33.66
C SER A 213 -13.25 -11.53 33.68
N LEU A 214 -12.57 -10.90 32.73
CA LEU A 214 -11.12 -10.94 32.59
C LEU A 214 -10.40 -9.80 33.30
N ASP A 215 -11.16 -8.80 33.80
CA ASP A 215 -10.64 -7.58 34.43
C ASP A 215 -9.61 -6.87 33.52
N ALA A 216 -9.94 -6.79 32.22
CA ALA A 216 -9.03 -6.28 31.20
C ALA A 216 -8.86 -4.75 31.32
N GLU A 217 -7.60 -4.29 31.29
CA GLU A 217 -7.24 -2.87 31.39
C GLU A 217 -7.04 -2.22 30.00
N LEU A 218 -6.93 -3.04 28.95
CA LEU A 218 -6.68 -2.60 27.59
C LEU A 218 -7.47 -3.45 26.60
N LEU A 219 -8.39 -2.85 25.88
CA LEU A 219 -9.08 -3.44 24.73
C LEU A 219 -8.36 -3.06 23.44
N ILE A 220 -8.13 -4.02 22.56
CA ILE A 220 -7.51 -3.81 21.24
C ILE A 220 -8.39 -4.44 20.17
N THR A 221 -8.74 -3.68 19.13
CA THR A 221 -9.57 -4.17 18.01
C THR A 221 -9.24 -3.40 16.71
N PHE A 222 -9.98 -3.66 15.64
CA PHE A 222 -9.89 -2.91 14.38
C PHE A 222 -10.55 -1.53 14.49
N ASP A 223 -10.13 -0.59 13.65
CA ASP A 223 -10.86 0.66 13.44
C ASP A 223 -12.10 0.46 12.54
N LYS A 224 -12.83 1.55 12.26
CA LYS A 224 -14.08 1.50 11.48
C LYS A 224 -13.89 1.07 10.01
N GLU A 225 -12.71 1.35 9.46
CA GLU A 225 -12.34 0.99 8.08
C GLU A 225 -11.76 -0.44 8.00
N GLY A 226 -11.54 -1.07 9.15
CA GLY A 226 -11.01 -2.41 9.29
C GLY A 226 -12.04 -3.50 9.00
N VAL A 227 -11.60 -4.76 9.07
CA VAL A 227 -12.43 -5.91 8.72
C VAL A 227 -13.33 -6.29 9.91
N SER A 228 -14.64 -6.23 9.68
CA SER A 228 -15.73 -6.92 10.42
C SER A 228 -16.02 -6.55 11.89
N VAL A 229 -15.05 -6.09 12.69
CA VAL A 229 -15.31 -5.61 14.07
C VAL A 229 -14.95 -4.13 14.18
N SER A 230 -15.93 -3.26 13.96
CA SER A 230 -15.72 -1.80 13.96
C SER A 230 -15.79 -1.19 15.36
N VAL A 231 -15.27 0.04 15.45
CA VAL A 231 -15.39 0.93 16.60
C VAL A 231 -16.83 1.06 17.07
N ASP A 232 -17.78 1.15 16.13
CA ASP A 232 -19.22 1.25 16.43
C ASP A 232 -19.65 0.17 17.41
N THR A 233 -19.17 -1.06 17.26
CA THR A 233 -19.51 -2.14 18.19
C THR A 233 -19.06 -1.86 19.63
N CYS A 234 -17.91 -1.24 19.82
CA CYS A 234 -17.45 -0.78 21.14
C CYS A 234 -18.27 0.41 21.63
N MET A 235 -18.67 1.32 20.72
CA MET A 235 -19.48 2.49 21.00
C MET A 235 -20.89 2.13 21.50
N TRP A 236 -21.54 1.15 20.84
CA TRP A 236 -22.85 0.63 21.26
C TRP A 236 -22.80 -0.01 22.65
N CYS A 237 -21.65 -0.51 23.11
CA CYS A 237 -21.50 -0.92 24.50
C CYS A 237 -21.75 0.26 25.44
N GLU A 238 -21.25 1.45 25.11
CA GLU A 238 -21.35 2.65 25.94
C GLU A 238 -22.78 3.20 25.99
N ASP A 239 -23.45 3.38 24.85
CA ASP A 239 -24.80 3.98 24.77
C ASP A 239 -25.87 3.17 25.53
N ARG A 240 -25.77 1.83 25.51
CA ARG A 240 -26.71 0.95 26.25
C ARG A 240 -26.52 1.03 27.78
N PHE A 241 -25.33 1.41 28.25
CA PHE A 241 -25.09 1.67 29.67
C PHE A 241 -25.75 2.99 30.10
N GLU A 242 -25.85 3.99 29.23
CA GLU A 242 -26.50 5.27 29.55
C GLU A 242 -28.04 5.18 29.60
N THR A 243 -28.66 4.33 28.77
CA THR A 243 -30.14 4.25 28.69
C THR A 243 -30.80 3.44 29.80
N ASN A 244 -30.06 2.58 30.53
CA ASN A 244 -30.59 1.91 31.71
C ASN A 244 -30.48 2.83 32.94
N HIS A 245 -31.64 3.30 33.40
CA HIS A 245 -31.84 4.23 34.52
C HIS A 245 -31.29 3.71 35.87
N ASN A 246 -29.98 3.83 36.06
CA ASN A 246 -29.33 4.00 37.35
C ASN A 246 -27.99 4.69 37.08
N HIS A 247 -27.82 5.89 37.64
CA HIS A 247 -26.65 6.75 37.49
C HIS A 247 -25.36 6.11 38.02
N ASN A 248 -24.81 5.16 37.27
CA ASN A 248 -23.42 4.73 37.32
C ASN A 248 -23.02 4.48 35.87
N LEU A 249 -22.61 5.56 35.22
CA LEU A 249 -21.85 5.50 34.00
C LEU A 249 -20.56 4.72 34.30
N ILE A 250 -20.58 3.39 34.18
CA ILE A 250 -19.35 2.61 34.19
C ILE A 250 -18.77 2.81 32.79
N TYR A 251 -18.21 4.00 32.58
CA TYR A 251 -16.86 4.01 32.03
C TYR A 251 -16.12 2.92 32.80
N PHE A 252 -15.55 1.94 32.12
CA PHE A 252 -14.40 1.29 32.70
C PHE A 252 -13.37 2.41 32.85
N ALA A 253 -13.39 3.11 33.99
CA ALA A 253 -12.58 4.31 34.23
C ALA A 253 -11.08 4.03 34.01
N ASP A 254 -10.72 2.74 33.98
CA ASP A 254 -9.37 2.22 33.82
C ASP A 254 -9.15 1.36 32.55
N CYS A 255 -10.17 1.06 31.71
CA CYS A 255 -9.95 0.28 30.48
C CYS A 255 -9.75 1.21 29.27
N LYS A 256 -8.55 1.17 28.69
CA LYS A 256 -8.23 1.92 27.48
C LYS A 256 -8.64 1.14 26.25
N VAL A 257 -9.09 1.83 25.20
CA VAL A 257 -9.45 1.21 23.92
C VAL A 257 -8.48 1.69 22.84
N LEU A 258 -7.77 0.75 22.23
CA LEU A 258 -6.90 0.99 21.09
C LEU A 258 -7.45 0.32 19.83
N THR A 259 -7.44 1.04 18.73
CA THR A 259 -7.81 0.53 17.41
C THR A 259 -6.64 0.51 16.47
N LEU A 260 -6.54 -0.54 15.67
CA LEU A 260 -5.51 -0.63 14.63
C LEU A 260 -5.83 0.34 13.49
N GLU A 261 -4.90 1.26 13.20
CA GLU A 261 -5.07 2.21 12.10
C GLU A 261 -5.07 1.49 10.75
N THR A 262 -6.17 1.62 10.02
CA THR A 262 -6.27 1.21 8.63
C THR A 262 -5.47 2.15 7.75
N VAL A 263 -4.60 1.58 6.91
CA VAL A 263 -3.76 2.34 5.98
C VAL A 263 -4.02 1.95 4.53
N ASN A 264 -3.75 2.90 3.63
CA ASN A 264 -3.83 2.68 2.19
C ASN A 264 -2.90 1.54 1.72
N LEU A 265 -3.16 1.02 0.51
CA LEU A 265 -2.43 -0.11 -0.05
C LEU A 265 -0.91 0.14 -0.18
N CYS A 266 -0.49 1.38 -0.46
CA CYS A 266 0.92 1.72 -0.53
C CYS A 266 1.59 1.47 0.82
N ARG A 267 1.14 2.17 1.88
CA ARG A 267 1.66 2.01 3.25
C ARG A 267 1.54 0.56 3.74
N LYS A 268 0.46 -0.13 3.38
CA LYS A 268 0.23 -1.54 3.73
C LYS A 268 1.39 -2.42 3.30
N TYR A 269 2.00 -2.19 2.14
CA TYR A 269 3.07 -3.02 1.58
C TYR A 269 4.48 -2.39 1.60
N LEU A 270 4.66 -1.25 2.28
CA LEU A 270 5.98 -0.62 2.46
C LEU A 270 6.86 -1.29 3.53
N SER A 271 6.34 -2.25 4.29
CA SER A 271 7.09 -2.93 5.35
C SER A 271 7.78 -1.93 6.31
N ILE A 272 9.10 -2.07 6.54
CA ILE A 272 9.90 -1.15 7.36
C ILE A 272 10.01 0.27 6.79
N PHE A 273 9.72 0.49 5.51
CA PHE A 273 9.79 1.81 4.91
C PHE A 273 8.66 2.73 5.38
N ASP A 274 7.62 2.21 6.04
CA ASP A 274 6.62 3.05 6.71
C ASP A 274 7.11 3.61 8.07
N LEU A 275 8.31 3.24 8.51
CA LEU A 275 8.82 3.59 9.83
C LEU A 275 8.85 5.10 10.11
N PRO A 276 9.37 5.99 9.23
CA PRO A 276 9.38 7.43 9.50
C PRO A 276 7.96 7.98 9.65
N VAL A 277 7.04 7.55 8.78
CA VAL A 277 5.64 8.01 8.78
C VAL A 277 4.94 7.57 10.07
N THR A 278 5.16 6.32 10.49
CA THR A 278 4.60 5.80 11.75
C THR A 278 5.09 6.58 12.96
N LEU A 279 6.40 6.82 13.05
CA LEU A 279 7.00 7.52 14.20
C LEU A 279 6.58 8.99 14.29
N LEU A 280 6.23 9.61 13.16
CA LEU A 280 5.82 11.01 13.10
C LEU A 280 4.31 11.21 13.30
N LEU A 281 3.49 10.29 12.80
CA LEU A 281 2.05 10.50 12.69
C LEU A 281 1.21 9.69 13.67
N SER A 282 1.68 8.52 14.11
CA SER A 282 0.89 7.63 14.96
C SER A 282 1.06 7.99 16.44
N THR A 283 -0.02 7.91 17.23
CA THR A 283 -0.01 8.20 18.67
C THR A 283 0.54 7.03 19.49
N ASN A 284 0.13 5.81 19.13
CA ASN A 284 0.65 4.58 19.68
C ASN A 284 1.22 3.71 18.54
N TRP A 285 2.32 3.03 18.82
CA TRP A 285 2.95 2.16 17.83
C TRP A 285 3.71 1.01 18.45
N VAL A 286 3.90 -0.04 17.66
CA VAL A 286 4.75 -1.19 17.99
C VAL A 286 5.59 -1.52 16.77
N ILE A 287 6.91 -1.56 16.95
CA ILE A 287 7.86 -1.92 15.89
C ILE A 287 8.66 -3.15 16.33
N LEU A 288 8.65 -4.20 15.51
CA LEU A 288 9.32 -5.46 15.79
C LEU A 288 10.76 -5.51 15.28
N SER A 289 11.59 -6.22 16.05
CA SER A 289 12.90 -6.68 15.56
C SER A 289 12.73 -7.74 14.49
N TRP A 290 13.74 -7.93 13.65
CA TRP A 290 13.73 -8.97 12.61
C TRP A 290 13.50 -10.39 13.17
N ARG A 291 13.99 -10.68 14.38
CA ARG A 291 13.74 -11.97 15.05
C ARG A 291 12.28 -12.13 15.44
N ALA A 292 11.68 -11.09 16.02
CA ALA A 292 10.27 -11.09 16.42
C ALA A 292 9.34 -11.14 15.20
N ARG A 293 9.65 -10.39 14.13
CA ARG A 293 8.94 -10.48 12.85
C ARG A 293 8.89 -11.92 12.32
N ARG A 294 10.02 -12.65 12.36
CA ARG A 294 10.03 -14.05 11.92
C ARG A 294 9.14 -14.94 12.77
N ALA A 295 8.98 -14.67 14.06
CA ALA A 295 8.03 -15.39 14.91
C ALA A 295 6.59 -15.15 14.43
N VAL A 296 6.20 -13.90 14.15
CA VAL A 296 4.89 -13.56 13.57
C VAL A 296 4.68 -14.24 12.21
N GLN A 297 5.68 -14.21 11.33
CA GLN A 297 5.60 -14.88 10.03
C GLN A 297 5.48 -16.40 10.15
N ASN A 298 6.10 -17.02 11.16
CA ASN A 298 5.95 -18.45 11.43
C ASN A 298 4.56 -18.76 11.98
N ALA A 299 4.03 -17.93 12.88
CA ALA A 299 2.67 -18.05 13.38
C ALA A 299 1.64 -17.95 12.23
N MET A 300 1.85 -17.02 11.27
CA MET A 300 0.98 -16.92 10.09
C MET A 300 0.98 -18.18 9.22
N ARG A 301 2.10 -18.93 9.21
CA ARG A 301 2.20 -20.18 8.43
C ARG A 301 1.45 -21.34 9.09
N LEU A 302 1.07 -21.22 10.36
CA LEU A 302 0.24 -22.21 11.05
C LEU A 302 -1.22 -22.15 10.55
N HIS A 303 -1.66 -21.01 10.02
CA HIS A 303 -2.93 -20.86 9.28
C HIS A 303 -2.86 -21.45 7.86
N ASN A 304 -2.45 -22.71 7.76
CA ASN A 304 -2.16 -23.40 6.51
C ASN A 304 -3.41 -23.50 5.60
N SER A 305 -4.58 -23.77 6.17
CA SER A 305 -5.85 -23.90 5.46
C SER A 305 -6.30 -22.60 4.77
N GLN A 306 -5.74 -21.47 5.22
CA GLN A 306 -6.02 -20.12 4.75
C GLN A 306 -4.91 -19.56 3.84
N MET A 307 -3.80 -20.28 3.66
CA MET A 307 -2.66 -19.79 2.89
C MET A 307 -2.86 -19.88 1.38
N VAL A 308 -3.19 -18.73 0.80
CA VAL A 308 -3.25 -18.49 -0.65
C VAL A 308 -2.08 -17.62 -1.12
N TRP A 309 -1.84 -17.56 -2.43
CA TRP A 309 -0.63 -16.95 -3.01
C TRP A 309 -0.44 -15.47 -2.59
N PHE A 310 -1.51 -14.67 -2.54
CA PHE A 310 -1.41 -13.27 -2.16
C PHE A 310 -1.15 -13.09 -0.64
N ARG A 311 -1.58 -14.03 0.21
CA ARG A 311 -1.20 -14.02 1.64
C ARG A 311 0.30 -14.24 1.83
N LYS A 312 0.95 -15.03 0.96
CA LYS A 312 2.42 -15.16 0.97
C LYS A 312 3.11 -13.83 0.69
N LEU A 313 2.58 -13.04 -0.26
CA LEU A 313 3.07 -11.68 -0.51
C LEU A 313 2.83 -10.76 0.69
N TYR A 314 1.65 -10.86 1.32
CA TYR A 314 1.34 -10.13 2.55
C TYR A 314 2.34 -10.43 3.66
N ILE A 315 2.65 -11.71 3.94
CA ILE A 315 3.61 -12.10 4.97
C ILE A 315 5.00 -11.49 4.72
N ILE A 316 5.39 -11.31 3.46
CA ILE A 316 6.70 -10.77 3.07
C ILE A 316 6.73 -9.23 3.06
N PHE A 317 5.70 -8.58 2.55
CA PHE A 317 5.74 -7.14 2.28
C PHE A 317 4.89 -6.30 3.23
N SER A 318 3.91 -6.91 3.91
CA SER A 318 3.00 -6.16 4.77
C SER A 318 3.75 -5.48 5.91
N ARG A 319 3.40 -4.21 6.16
CA ARG A 319 3.83 -3.50 7.37
C ARG A 319 3.26 -4.15 8.62
N TYR A 320 2.06 -4.75 8.59
CA TYR A 320 1.42 -5.33 9.77
C TYR A 320 2.17 -6.54 10.34
N MET A 321 3.10 -7.13 9.56
CA MET A 321 4.03 -8.17 10.04
C MET A 321 5.18 -7.60 10.90
N VAL A 322 5.34 -6.28 10.97
CA VAL A 322 6.49 -5.62 11.61
C VAL A 322 6.13 -4.37 12.39
N ILE A 323 5.13 -3.60 11.96
CA ILE A 323 4.70 -2.34 12.53
C ILE A 323 3.18 -2.37 12.73
N ASN A 324 2.74 -2.11 13.95
CA ASN A 324 1.35 -1.73 14.23
C ASN A 324 1.31 -0.26 14.63
N SER A 325 0.41 0.49 14.03
CA SER A 325 0.02 1.83 14.45
C SER A 325 -1.35 1.73 15.09
N LEU A 326 -1.51 2.27 16.29
CA LEU A 326 -2.72 2.16 17.09
C LEU A 326 -3.19 3.56 17.49
N ARG A 327 -4.50 3.79 17.42
CA ARG A 327 -5.13 5.02 17.90
C ARG A 327 -5.91 4.72 19.17
N GLU A 328 -5.77 5.59 20.17
CA GLU A 328 -6.61 5.54 21.37
C GLU A 328 -7.91 6.27 21.09
N ILE A 329 -9.05 5.63 21.36
CA ILE A 329 -10.36 6.26 21.27
C ILE A 329 -10.57 7.04 22.57
N ASN A 330 -10.81 8.34 22.44
CA ASN A 330 -11.17 9.21 23.55
C ASN A 330 -12.68 9.51 23.52
N LYS A 331 -13.25 9.83 24.68
CA LYS A 331 -14.65 10.25 24.85
C LYS A 331 -15.12 11.31 23.83
N SER A 332 -14.26 12.28 23.50
CA SER A 332 -14.61 13.31 22.51
C SER A 332 -14.76 12.72 21.10
N ASP A 333 -13.88 11.79 20.73
CA ASP A 333 -13.91 11.14 19.41
C ASP A 333 -15.20 10.34 19.25
N VAL A 334 -15.66 9.72 20.35
CA VAL A 334 -16.93 9.00 20.46
C VAL A 334 -18.12 9.95 20.20
N GLU A 335 -18.19 11.05 20.94
CA GLU A 335 -19.29 12.02 20.83
C GLU A 335 -19.40 12.63 19.43
N PHE A 336 -18.27 12.90 18.75
CA PHE A 336 -18.29 13.41 17.38
C PHE A 336 -18.77 12.37 16.35
N GLU A 337 -18.40 11.09 16.51
CA GLU A 337 -18.81 10.05 15.55
C GLU A 337 -20.30 9.71 15.63
N ILE A 338 -20.92 9.79 16.81
CA ILE A 338 -22.38 9.61 16.97
C ILE A 338 -23.18 10.73 16.29
N LEU A 339 -22.63 11.95 16.23
CA LEU A 339 -23.29 13.11 15.62
C LEU A 339 -23.24 13.13 14.09
N ASP A 340 -22.31 12.38 13.49
CA ASP A 340 -22.13 12.26 12.04
C ASP A 340 -22.95 11.10 11.42
N THR A 341 -23.60 10.26 12.23
CA THR A 341 -24.58 9.23 11.82
C THR A 341 -26.01 9.71 11.99
#